data_AF-A0A6B0WFE5-F1
#
_entry.id   AF-A0A6B0WFE5-F1
#
_cell.length_a   1.000
_cell.length_b   1.000
_cell.length_c   1.000
_cell.angle_alpha   90.00
_cell.angle_beta   90.00
_cell.angle_gamma   90.00
#
_symmetry.space_group_name_H-M   'P 1'
#
loop_
_entity.id
_entity.type
_entity.pdbx_description
1 polymer ?
#
loop_
_entity_poly.entity_id
_entity_poly.type
_entity_poly.pdbx_seq_one_letter_code
_entity_poly.pdbx_strand_id
1 'polypeptide(L)'
;MRRQADTPLFRSFLAFDPTDEVRRVRQPLLLIQGALDRLVPPYHAQRLQNVARLRGRRESTVELATLDGVNHLLLAASGAEQNASPGNPEISPRVAEILIDWIERTLPAE
;
A
#
# COMPACT_ATOMS: atom_id res chain seq x y z
N MET A 1 -1.01 26.92 -16.08
CA MET A 1 -0.55 26.07 -14.95
C MET A 1 -0.94 26.62 -13.58
N ARG A 2 -0.66 27.88 -13.19
CA ARG A 2 -0.97 28.41 -11.84
C ARG A 2 -2.42 28.22 -11.37
N ARG A 3 -3.41 28.52 -12.23
CA ARG A 3 -4.85 28.36 -11.91
C ARG A 3 -5.28 26.93 -11.58
N GLN A 4 -4.64 25.90 -12.15
CA GLN A 4 -4.95 24.49 -11.82
C GLN A 4 -4.44 24.10 -10.42
N ALA A 5 -3.38 24.76 -9.94
CA ALA A 5 -2.82 24.55 -8.61
C ALA A 5 -3.56 25.32 -7.50
N ASP A 6 -4.35 26.34 -7.86
CA ASP A 6 -5.12 27.16 -6.92
C ASP A 6 -6.54 26.62 -6.65
N THR A 7 -6.73 25.31 -6.79
CA THR A 7 -7.98 24.65 -6.38
C THR A 7 -7.86 24.16 -4.93
N PRO A 8 -8.95 24.18 -4.15
CA PRO A 8 -8.95 23.59 -2.80
C PRO A 8 -8.47 22.13 -2.79
N LEU A 9 -8.85 21.36 -3.81
CA LEU A 9 -8.42 19.96 -3.97
C LEU A 9 -6.90 19.83 -4.17
N PHE A 10 -6.30 20.63 -5.06
CA PHE A 10 -4.87 20.57 -5.29
C PHE A 10 -4.09 20.99 -4.04
N ARG A 11 -4.59 22.01 -3.32
CA ARG A 11 -4.01 22.41 -2.02
C ARG A 11 -4.13 21.31 -0.98
N SER A 12 -5.24 20.59 -0.90
CA SER A 12 -5.38 19.48 0.05
C SER A 12 -4.44 18.32 -0.29
N PHE A 13 -4.26 18.02 -1.57
CA PHE A 13 -3.32 16.98 -2.01
C PHE A 13 -1.87 17.32 -1.59
N LEU A 14 -1.44 18.57 -1.76
CA LEU A 14 -0.10 19.00 -1.33
C LEU A 14 0.08 19.02 0.18
N ALA A 15 -0.99 19.31 0.93
CA ALA A 15 -0.96 19.40 2.39
C ALA A 15 -1.15 18.05 3.09
N PHE A 16 -1.56 17.00 2.36
CA PHE A 16 -1.88 15.70 2.93
C PHE A 16 -0.60 14.93 3.31
N ASP A 17 -0.48 14.59 4.60
CA ASP A 17 0.57 13.69 5.08
C ASP A 17 -0.05 12.31 5.42
N PRO A 18 0.24 11.25 4.64
CA PRO A 18 -0.31 9.92 4.90
C PRO A 18 0.15 9.35 6.26
N THR A 19 1.25 9.83 6.84
CA THR A 19 1.74 9.34 8.13
C THR A 19 0.84 9.73 9.28
N ASP A 20 0.15 10.87 9.20
CA ASP A 20 -0.81 11.30 10.21
C ASP A 20 -2.05 10.40 10.23
N GLU A 21 -2.53 9.96 9.05
CA GLU A 21 -3.64 9.02 8.97
C GLU A 21 -3.24 7.63 9.48
N VAL A 22 -2.04 7.15 9.13
CA VAL A 22 -1.53 5.86 9.64
C VAL A 22 -1.45 5.82 11.17
N ARG A 23 -1.15 6.95 11.83
CA ARG A 23 -1.15 7.05 13.30
C ARG A 23 -2.55 6.91 13.91
N ARG A 24 -3.59 7.30 13.17
CA ARG A 24 -4.99 7.29 13.63
C ARG A 24 -5.68 5.93 13.46
N VAL A 25 -5.25 5.12 12.49
CA VAL A 25 -5.76 3.75 12.27
C VAL A 25 -5.65 2.93 13.55
N ARG A 26 -6.76 2.33 14.00
CA ARG A 26 -6.81 1.54 15.24
C ARG A 26 -6.69 0.03 15.00
N GLN A 27 -7.14 -0.40 13.84
CA GLN A 27 -7.21 -1.77 13.40
C GLN A 27 -5.80 -2.32 13.09
N PRO A 28 -5.66 -3.66 13.02
CA PRO A 28 -4.54 -4.30 12.36
C PRO A 28 -4.29 -3.73 10.96
N LEU A 29 -3.02 -3.63 10.55
CA LEU A 29 -2.63 -3.04 9.27
C LEU A 29 -1.72 -3.98 8.49
N LEU A 30 -2.16 -4.34 7.28
CA LEU A 30 -1.32 -4.96 6.26
C LEU A 30 -0.94 -3.91 5.22
N LEU A 31 0.36 -3.78 4.95
CA LEU A 31 0.89 -3.02 3.83
C LEU A 31 1.36 -3.99 2.75
N ILE A 32 0.92 -3.81 1.50
CA ILE A 32 1.34 -4.61 0.35
C ILE A 32 2.02 -3.69 -0.66
N GLN A 33 3.21 -4.07 -1.11
CA GLN A 33 4.01 -3.30 -2.06
C GLN A 33 4.54 -4.23 -3.16
N GLY A 34 4.35 -3.87 -4.42
CA GLY A 34 5.01 -4.55 -5.53
C GLY A 34 6.50 -4.21 -5.56
N ALA A 35 7.37 -5.22 -5.67
CA ALA A 35 8.82 -5.02 -5.78
C ALA A 35 9.24 -4.37 -7.11
N LEU A 36 8.40 -4.49 -8.14
CA LEU A 36 8.60 -3.87 -9.46
C LEU A 36 7.91 -2.50 -9.60
N ASP A 37 7.34 -1.96 -8.52
CA ASP A 37 6.78 -0.61 -8.52
C ASP A 37 7.89 0.45 -8.70
N ARG A 38 7.84 1.17 -9.81
CA ARG A 38 8.77 2.28 -10.09
C ARG A 38 8.15 3.66 -9.90
N LEU A 39 6.84 3.74 -9.66
CA LEU A 39 6.14 5.01 -9.42
C LEU A 39 6.17 5.38 -7.94
N VAL A 40 6.04 4.38 -7.07
CA VAL A 40 6.15 4.51 -5.62
C VAL A 40 7.22 3.53 -5.12
N PRO A 41 8.46 4.00 -4.90
CA PRO A 41 9.55 3.12 -4.49
C PRO A 41 9.24 2.37 -3.18
N PRO A 42 9.73 1.11 -3.00
CA PRO A 42 9.37 0.26 -1.87
C PRO A 42 9.64 0.84 -0.47
N TYR A 43 10.59 1.77 -0.35
CA TYR A 43 10.91 2.40 0.94
C TYR A 43 9.72 3.19 1.53
N HIS A 44 8.76 3.62 0.72
CA HIS A 44 7.56 4.29 1.22
C HIS A 44 6.71 3.36 2.09
N ALA A 45 6.51 2.11 1.67
CA ALA A 45 5.80 1.11 2.45
C ALA A 45 6.54 0.80 3.76
N GLN A 46 7.88 0.75 3.73
CA GLN A 46 8.69 0.58 4.94
C GLN A 46 8.59 1.78 5.89
N ARG A 47 8.55 3.01 5.36
CA ARG A 47 8.29 4.21 6.17
C ARG A 47 6.93 4.16 6.84
N LEU A 48 5.87 3.77 6.12
CA LEU A 48 4.54 3.64 6.69
C LEU A 48 4.47 2.51 7.74
N GLN A 49 5.15 1.39 7.52
CA GLN A 49 5.29 0.31 8.51
C GLN A 49 5.94 0.83 9.80
N ASN A 50 7.04 1.60 9.68
CA ASN A 50 7.73 2.18 10.84
C ASN A 50 6.82 3.12 11.62
N VAL A 51 6.07 3.99 10.95
CA VAL A 51 5.08 4.87 11.60
C VAL A 51 3.97 4.07 12.26
N ALA A 52 3.44 3.04 11.60
CA ALA A 52 2.38 2.19 12.12
C ALA A 52 2.81 1.44 13.39
N ARG A 53 4.05 0.96 13.46
CA ARG A 53 4.60 0.27 14.64
C ARG A 53 4.68 1.16 15.88
N LEU A 54 4.77 2.47 15.71
CA LEU A 54 4.81 3.44 16.82
C LEU A 54 3.45 3.69 17.48
N ARG A 55 2.35 3.13 16.96
CA ARG A 55 1.01 3.32 17.54
C ARG A 55 0.88 2.77 18.97
N GLY A 56 1.75 1.84 19.38
CA GLY A 56 1.87 1.39 20.77
C GLY A 56 0.68 0.62 21.32
N ARG A 57 -0.16 0.01 20.46
CA ARG A 57 -1.38 -0.71 20.90
C ARG A 57 -1.16 -2.21 20.83
N ARG A 58 -1.50 -2.90 21.93
CA ARG A 58 -1.30 -4.35 22.12
C ARG A 58 -1.92 -5.22 21.02
N GLU A 59 -3.01 -4.78 20.40
CA GLU A 59 -3.75 -5.55 19.38
C GLU A 59 -3.59 -5.00 17.95
N SER A 60 -2.84 -3.91 17.74
CA SER A 60 -2.63 -3.39 16.37
C SER A 60 -1.40 -4.05 15.75
N THR A 61 -1.57 -5.24 15.16
CA THR A 61 -0.50 -5.86 14.37
C THR A 61 -0.20 -5.03 13.12
N VAL A 62 1.06 -5.06 12.70
CA VAL A 62 1.51 -4.35 11.49
C VAL A 62 2.40 -5.28 10.68
N GLU A 63 1.96 -5.61 9.48
CA GLU A 63 2.67 -6.49 8.55
C GLU A 63 3.00 -5.73 7.25
N LEU A 64 4.16 -6.01 6.66
CA LEU A 64 4.54 -5.50 5.34
C LEU A 64 4.89 -6.69 4.46
N ALA A 65 4.18 -6.82 3.36
CA ALA A 65 4.47 -7.79 2.30
C ALA A 65 5.02 -7.06 1.08
N THR A 66 6.27 -7.33 0.73
CA THR A 66 6.87 -6.88 -0.54
C THR A 66 6.89 -8.05 -1.51
N LEU A 67 6.26 -7.88 -2.68
CA LEU A 67 5.97 -8.98 -3.60
C LEU A 67 6.85 -8.92 -4.84
N ASP A 68 7.72 -9.92 -5.00
CA ASP A 68 8.52 -10.09 -6.20
C ASP A 68 7.65 -10.33 -7.43
N GLY A 69 8.04 -9.78 -8.58
CA GLY A 69 7.28 -9.94 -9.83
C GLY A 69 5.95 -9.20 -9.86
N VAL A 70 5.68 -8.31 -8.90
CA VAL A 70 4.44 -7.52 -8.82
C VAL A 70 4.72 -6.05 -9.06
N ASN A 71 3.95 -5.43 -9.94
CA ASN A 71 4.12 -4.02 -10.32
C ASN A 71 3.33 -3.05 -9.43
N HIS A 72 3.38 -1.76 -9.77
CA HIS A 72 2.66 -0.68 -9.09
C HIS A 72 1.15 -0.92 -8.96
N LEU A 73 0.55 -1.61 -9.94
CA LEU A 73 -0.89 -1.88 -10.01
C LEU A 73 -1.28 -3.19 -9.31
N LEU A 74 -0.34 -3.81 -8.59
CA LEU A 74 -0.49 -5.13 -7.95
C LEU A 74 -0.74 -6.28 -8.94
N LEU A 75 -0.36 -6.10 -10.21
CA LEU A 75 -0.44 -7.12 -11.25
C LEU A 75 0.87 -7.91 -11.32
N ALA A 76 0.78 -9.16 -11.75
CA ALA A 76 1.98 -9.90 -12.14
C ALA A 76 2.64 -9.20 -13.34
N ALA A 77 3.95 -8.97 -13.26
CA ALA A 77 4.69 -8.26 -14.28
C ALA A 77 6.11 -8.82 -14.41
N SER A 78 6.68 -8.64 -15.60
CA SER A 78 8.09 -8.93 -15.87
C SER A 78 8.64 -7.92 -16.88
N GLY A 79 9.96 -7.77 -16.92
CA GLY A 79 10.62 -6.98 -17.97
C GLY A 79 10.13 -5.53 -18.06
N ALA A 80 9.61 -5.10 -19.21
CA ALA A 80 9.21 -3.71 -19.48
C ALA A 80 7.81 -3.33 -18.92
N GLU A 81 7.01 -4.29 -18.43
CA GLU A 81 5.63 -4.07 -18.00
C GLU A 81 5.49 -3.56 -16.55
N GLN A 82 6.58 -3.06 -15.98
CA GLN A 82 6.70 -2.67 -14.58
C GLN A 82 5.73 -1.56 -14.15
N ASN A 83 5.09 -0.84 -15.07
CA ASN A 83 4.08 0.17 -14.75
C ASN A 83 2.88 0.18 -15.71
N ALA A 84 2.74 -0.86 -16.55
CA ALA A 84 1.67 -0.93 -17.54
C ALA A 84 0.52 -1.82 -17.05
N SER A 85 -0.70 -1.45 -17.41
CA SER A 85 -1.87 -2.32 -17.30
C SER A 85 -2.13 -2.98 -18.64
N PRO A 86 -2.26 -4.31 -18.73
CA PRO A 86 -2.79 -4.97 -19.91
C PRO A 86 -4.29 -4.62 -20.08
N GLY A 87 -4.86 -4.98 -21.24
CA GLY A 87 -6.26 -4.67 -21.57
C GLY A 87 -7.30 -5.39 -20.69
N ASN A 88 -6.94 -6.52 -20.06
CA ASN A 88 -7.74 -7.20 -19.06
C ASN A 88 -6.85 -7.50 -17.84
N PRO A 89 -6.63 -6.52 -16.94
CA PRO A 89 -5.73 -6.67 -15.82
C PRO A 89 -6.36 -7.54 -14.73
N GLU A 90 -5.61 -8.57 -14.33
CA GLU A 90 -5.93 -9.40 -13.17
C GLU A 90 -4.87 -9.17 -12.08
N ILE A 91 -5.32 -8.93 -10.85
CA ILE A 91 -4.44 -8.81 -9.69
C ILE A 91 -3.63 -10.10 -9.54
N SER A 92 -2.35 -9.97 -9.20
CA SER A 92 -1.50 -11.15 -8.97
C SER A 92 -2.13 -12.07 -7.92
N PRO A 93 -2.28 -13.38 -8.18
CA PRO A 93 -2.80 -14.34 -7.19
C PRO A 93 -2.07 -14.26 -5.84
N ARG A 94 -0.77 -13.90 -5.87
CA ARG A 94 0.05 -13.72 -4.68
C ARG A 94 -0.48 -12.64 -3.73
N VAL A 95 -1.10 -11.59 -4.27
CA VAL A 95 -1.73 -10.52 -3.48
C VAL A 95 -2.95 -11.08 -2.75
N ALA A 96 -3.78 -11.86 -3.46
CA ALA A 96 -4.97 -12.47 -2.88
C ALA A 96 -4.63 -13.49 -1.79
N GLU A 97 -3.64 -14.36 -2.05
CA GLU A 97 -3.11 -15.32 -1.06
C GLU A 97 -2.70 -14.62 0.25
N ILE A 98 -1.89 -13.57 0.15
CA ILE A 98 -1.39 -12.85 1.32
C ILE A 98 -2.52 -12.13 2.06
N LEU A 99 -3.49 -11.57 1.34
CA LEU A 99 -4.65 -10.95 1.95
C LEU A 99 -5.49 -11.96 2.72
N ILE A 100 -5.80 -13.11 2.12
CA ILE A 100 -6.57 -14.19 2.75
C ILE A 100 -5.83 -14.71 3.98
N ASP A 101 -4.57 -15.10 3.82
CA ASP A 101 -3.72 -15.61 4.92
C ASP A 101 -3.60 -14.60 6.07
N TRP A 102 -3.51 -13.30 5.76
CA TRP A 102 -3.43 -12.26 6.78
C TRP A 102 -4.76 -12.09 7.51
N ILE A 103 -5.88 -12.07 6.78
CA ILE A 103 -7.23 -11.96 7.34
C ILE A 103 -7.49 -13.13 8.30
N GLU A 104 -7.27 -14.37 7.85
CA GLU A 104 -7.53 -15.59 8.66
C GLU A 104 -6.71 -15.63 9.96
N ARG A 105 -5.47 -15.12 9.93
CA ARG A 105 -4.61 -15.07 11.13
C ARG A 105 -4.92 -13.90 12.06
N THR A 106 -5.50 -12.82 11.54
CA THR A 106 -5.56 -11.53 12.23
C THR A 106 -6.96 -11.20 12.72
N LEU A 107 -7.99 -11.61 11.99
CA LEU A 107 -9.37 -11.38 12.37
C LEU A 107 -9.91 -12.62 13.11
N PRO A 108 -10.68 -12.44 14.19
CA PRO A 108 -11.32 -13.56 14.86
C PRO A 108 -12.29 -14.26 13.90
N ALA A 109 -12.36 -15.59 13.98
CA ALA A 109 -13.45 -16.33 13.37
C ALA A 109 -14.77 -15.92 14.03
N GLU A 110 -15.81 -15.75 13.22
CA GLU A 110 -17.19 -15.53 13.71
C GLU A 110 -17.71 -16.74 14.51
#